data_AF-A0A919HQB9-F1
#
_entry.id   AF-A0A919HQB9-F1
#
_cell.length_a   1.000
_cell.length_b   1.000
_cell.length_c   1.000
_cell.angle_alpha   90.00
_cell.angle_beta   90.00
_cell.angle_gamma   90.00
#
_symmetry.space_group_name_H-M   'P 1'
#
loop_
_entity.id
_entity.type
_entity.pdbx_description
1 polymer ?
#
loop_
_entity_poly.entity_id
_entity_poly.type
_entity_poly.pdbx_seq_one_letter_code
_entity_poly.pdbx_strand_id
1 'polypeptide(L)'
;MLNIVFFSAFELLSAAAPSLMLFFLLRVLYGVAMGGIWGVASSLAMETIPDRSRGLMSGLFRAGYPFGYLLAAVAYGLLFEQLGWRGMFVIGAAPVLLLPFIYFCVEESPVWQAARQNKESTALLPVLRSHWKLCLYLVVLMAAFNFFSHGTQDLYPVFLKVQHGFEPKTVSIIAICYNIASIIGGVFFGSLSEKIGRRKAIMIAALLALPVIPLWAFASGSLALGRGRS
;
A
#
# COMPACT_ATOMS: atom_id res chain seq x y z
N MET A 1 17.90 -2.72 2.03
CA MET A 1 18.13 -4.06 2.62
C MET A 1 17.90 -4.10 4.12
N LEU A 2 18.57 -3.29 4.94
CA LEU A 2 18.39 -3.29 6.41
C LEU A 2 16.92 -3.19 6.86
N ASN A 3 16.13 -2.30 6.24
CA ASN A 3 14.71 -2.18 6.59
C ASN A 3 13.90 -3.46 6.33
N ILE A 4 14.24 -4.25 5.30
CA ILE A 4 13.56 -5.52 5.01
C ILE A 4 13.90 -6.55 6.08
N VAL A 5 15.16 -6.59 6.54
CA VAL A 5 15.57 -7.45 7.66
C VAL A 5 14.83 -7.06 8.95
N PHE A 6 14.79 -5.77 9.28
CA PHE A 6 14.10 -5.29 10.48
C PHE A 6 12.60 -5.54 10.42
N PHE A 7 11.96 -5.29 9.28
CA PHE A 7 10.56 -5.61 9.02
C PHE A 7 10.25 -7.08 9.35
N SER A 8 11.00 -8.02 8.75
CA SER A 8 10.75 -9.45 8.92
C SER A 8 11.10 -9.93 10.33
N ALA A 9 12.14 -9.37 10.95
CA ALA A 9 12.47 -9.66 12.34
C ALA A 9 11.36 -9.20 13.30
N PHE A 10 10.81 -8.00 13.11
CA PHE A 10 9.72 -7.50 13.94
C PHE A 10 8.42 -8.29 13.74
N GLU A 11 8.14 -8.79 12.54
CA GLU A 11 7.00 -9.70 12.32
C GLU A 11 7.16 -11.03 13.05
N LEU A 12 8.33 -11.67 12.96
CA LEU A 12 8.60 -12.92 13.67
C LEU A 12 8.57 -12.72 15.19
N LEU A 13 9.11 -11.61 15.70
CA LEU A 13 9.02 -11.25 17.10
C LEU A 13 7.58 -10.96 17.53
N SER A 14 6.77 -10.35 16.66
CA SER A 14 5.34 -10.11 16.92
C SER A 14 4.56 -11.42 16.99
N ALA A 15 4.92 -12.41 16.16
CA ALA A 15 4.38 -13.76 16.23
C ALA A 15 4.72 -14.43 17.58
N ALA A 16 5.92 -14.16 18.11
CA ALA A 16 6.39 -14.72 19.37
C ALA A 16 5.92 -13.94 20.62
N ALA A 17 5.28 -12.78 20.46
CA ALA A 17 5.01 -11.85 21.56
C ALA A 17 4.19 -12.51 22.70
N PRO A 18 4.69 -12.51 23.95
CA PRO A 18 4.00 -13.04 25.13
C PRO A 18 3.07 -12.02 25.80
N SER A 19 3.22 -10.73 25.53
CA SER A 19 2.41 -9.66 26.13
C SER A 19 1.88 -8.68 25.09
N LEU A 20 0.71 -8.11 25.39
CA LEU A 20 0.02 -7.17 24.51
C LEU A 20 0.82 -5.86 24.35
N MET A 21 1.48 -5.40 25.41
CA MET A 21 2.33 -4.20 25.37
C MET A 21 3.55 -4.40 24.45
N LEU A 22 4.23 -5.55 24.54
CA LEU A 22 5.35 -5.87 23.65
C LEU A 22 4.88 -6.02 22.20
N PHE A 23 3.72 -6.63 21.98
CA PHE A 23 3.11 -6.70 20.66
C PHE A 23 2.87 -5.31 20.06
N PHE A 24 2.29 -4.37 20.81
CA PHE A 24 2.10 -3.00 20.34
C PHE A 24 3.42 -2.29 20.02
N LEU A 25 4.43 -2.44 20.89
CA LEU A 25 5.73 -1.82 20.67
C LEU A 25 6.40 -2.37 19.39
N LEU A 26 6.34 -3.68 19.16
CA LEU A 26 6.83 -4.30 17.93
C LEU A 26 6.06 -3.82 16.70
N ARG A 27 4.74 -3.59 16.81
CA ARG A 27 3.94 -3.00 15.72
C ARG A 27 4.32 -1.56 15.40
N VAL A 28 4.68 -0.76 16.40
CA VAL A 28 5.21 0.59 16.19
C VAL A 28 6.55 0.54 15.45
N LEU A 29 7.47 -0.32 15.90
CA LEU A 29 8.77 -0.50 15.25
C LEU A 29 8.64 -1.03 13.82
N TYR A 30 7.72 -1.98 13.59
CA TYR A 30 7.36 -2.45 12.26
C TYR A 30 6.87 -1.31 11.36
N GLY A 31 6.02 -0.42 11.87
CA GLY A 31 5.56 0.76 11.13
C GLY A 31 6.71 1.67 10.69
N VAL A 32 7.68 1.91 11.57
CA VAL A 32 8.89 2.69 11.26
C VAL A 32 9.72 2.00 10.17
N ALA A 33 9.96 0.69 10.30
CA ALA A 33 10.69 -0.08 9.30
C ALA A 33 10.00 -0.06 7.93
N MET A 34 8.68 -0.27 7.89
CA MET A 34 7.89 -0.31 6.66
C MET A 34 7.87 1.05 5.95
N GLY A 35 7.73 2.16 6.70
CA GLY A 35 7.79 3.51 6.15
C GLY A 35 9.13 3.81 5.44
N GLY A 36 10.23 3.27 5.97
CA GLY A 36 11.55 3.38 5.35
C GLY A 36 11.68 2.56 4.05
N ILE A 37 11.00 1.42 3.93
CA ILE A 37 11.04 0.59 2.72
C ILE A 37 10.31 1.30 1.58
N TRP A 38 9.09 1.78 1.82
CA TRP A 38 8.25 2.35 0.76
C TRP A 38 8.87 3.60 0.14
N GLY A 39 9.41 4.50 0.96
CA GLY A 39 10.08 5.72 0.49
C GLY A 39 11.33 5.41 -0.36
N VAL A 40 12.21 4.53 0.14
CA VAL A 40 13.46 4.18 -0.56
C VAL A 40 13.16 3.37 -1.83
N ALA A 41 12.25 2.39 -1.76
CA ALA A 41 11.89 1.56 -2.90
C ALA A 41 11.19 2.36 -4.00
N SER A 42 10.32 3.30 -3.63
CA SER A 42 9.66 4.17 -4.62
C SER A 42 10.63 5.13 -5.30
N SER A 43 11.58 5.72 -4.57
CA SER A 43 12.62 6.58 -5.16
C SER A 43 13.51 5.77 -6.11
N LEU A 44 14.02 4.63 -5.65
CA LEU A 44 14.87 3.74 -6.45
C LEU A 44 14.17 3.27 -7.72
N ALA A 45 12.91 2.83 -7.61
CA ALA A 45 12.11 2.47 -8.77
C ALA A 45 12.00 3.66 -9.73
N MET A 46 11.59 4.83 -9.25
CA MET A 46 11.39 5.99 -10.11
C MET A 46 12.67 6.52 -10.76
N GLU A 47 13.85 6.30 -10.16
CA GLU A 47 15.15 6.70 -10.69
C GLU A 47 15.72 5.71 -11.73
N THR A 48 15.36 4.43 -11.63
CA THR A 48 15.89 3.37 -12.51
C THR A 48 15.05 3.19 -13.78
N ILE A 49 13.81 3.71 -13.81
CA ILE A 49 12.87 3.50 -14.91
C ILE A 49 13.10 4.53 -16.04
N PRO A 50 13.19 4.09 -17.31
CA PRO A 50 13.27 5.00 -18.46
C PRO A 50 12.04 5.91 -18.57
N ASP A 51 12.26 7.18 -18.92
CA ASP A 51 11.20 8.22 -18.96
C ASP A 51 9.98 7.84 -19.80
N ARG A 52 10.17 7.06 -20.87
CA ARG A 52 9.08 6.62 -21.78
C ARG A 52 8.14 5.56 -21.16
N SER A 53 8.56 4.92 -20.07
CA SER A 53 7.82 3.81 -19.42
C SER A 53 7.46 4.09 -17.96
N ARG A 54 7.69 5.32 -17.51
CA ARG A 54 7.64 5.70 -16.10
C ARG A 54 6.25 5.51 -15.49
N GLY A 55 5.19 5.82 -16.23
CA GLY A 55 3.80 5.70 -15.79
C GLY A 55 3.29 4.27 -15.80
N LEU A 56 3.64 3.46 -16.80
CA LEU A 56 3.31 2.03 -16.80
C LEU A 56 3.97 1.31 -15.63
N MET A 57 5.26 1.56 -15.41
CA MET A 57 6.00 0.89 -14.34
C MET A 57 5.63 1.47 -12.94
N SER A 58 5.30 2.75 -12.84
CA SER A 58 4.72 3.34 -11.62
C SER A 58 3.34 2.75 -11.30
N GLY A 59 2.52 2.50 -12.33
CA GLY A 59 1.24 1.79 -12.20
C GLY A 59 1.43 0.36 -11.71
N LEU A 60 2.41 -0.37 -12.27
CA LEU A 60 2.75 -1.71 -11.83
C LEU A 60 3.27 -1.74 -10.39
N PHE A 61 4.12 -0.77 -10.01
CA PHE A 61 4.60 -0.62 -8.64
C PHE A 61 3.45 -0.42 -7.64
N ARG A 62 2.46 0.44 -8.00
CA ARG A 62 1.25 0.62 -7.19
C ARG A 62 0.37 -0.62 -7.15
N ALA A 63 0.26 -1.36 -8.26
CA ALA A 63 -0.50 -2.60 -8.33
C ALA A 63 0.08 -3.73 -7.46
N GLY A 64 1.37 -3.64 -7.07
CA GLY A 64 1.98 -4.56 -6.12
C GLY A 64 1.28 -4.58 -4.75
N TYR A 65 0.74 -3.45 -4.29
CA TYR A 65 0.03 -3.35 -3.01
C TYR A 65 -1.28 -4.18 -2.97
N PRO A 66 -2.26 -3.96 -3.87
CA PRO A 66 -3.48 -4.77 -3.91
C PRO A 66 -3.20 -6.23 -4.29
N PHE A 67 -2.16 -6.51 -5.09
CA PHE A 67 -1.75 -7.89 -5.37
C PHE A 67 -1.27 -8.61 -4.10
N GLY A 68 -0.43 -7.96 -3.28
CA GLY A 68 -0.02 -8.49 -1.98
C GLY A 68 -1.20 -8.68 -1.02
N TYR A 69 -2.15 -7.74 -1.01
CA TYR A 69 -3.38 -7.86 -0.23
C TYR A 69 -4.20 -9.08 -0.63
N LEU A 70 -4.37 -9.34 -1.93
CA LEU A 70 -5.06 -10.53 -2.44
C LEU A 70 -4.37 -11.82 -2.00
N LEU A 71 -3.04 -11.90 -2.13
CA LEU A 71 -2.27 -13.05 -1.66
C LEU A 71 -2.43 -13.26 -0.15
N ALA A 72 -2.39 -12.19 0.64
CA ALA A 72 -2.61 -12.25 2.09
C ALA A 72 -4.03 -12.72 2.44
N ALA A 73 -5.05 -12.27 1.71
CA ALA A 73 -6.43 -12.70 1.89
C ALA A 73 -6.62 -14.19 1.57
N VAL A 74 -5.98 -14.70 0.51
CA VAL A 74 -5.99 -16.13 0.16
C VAL A 74 -5.26 -16.94 1.23
N ALA A 75 -4.09 -16.50 1.68
CA ALA A 75 -3.35 -17.15 2.77
C ALA A 75 -4.18 -17.18 4.06
N TYR A 76 -4.87 -16.09 4.40
CA TYR A 76 -5.78 -16.02 5.55
C TYR A 76 -6.91 -17.04 5.39
N GLY A 77 -7.60 -17.07 4.24
CA GLY A 77 -8.71 -17.99 4.02
C GLY A 77 -8.33 -19.48 4.10
N LEU A 78 -7.12 -19.84 3.67
CA LEU A 78 -6.67 -21.23 3.62
C LEU A 78 -5.97 -21.70 4.89
N LEU A 79 -5.18 -20.83 5.52
CA LEU A 79 -4.22 -21.23 6.56
C LEU A 79 -4.58 -20.72 7.96
N PHE A 80 -5.50 -19.76 8.09
CA PHE A 80 -5.82 -19.16 9.39
C PHE A 80 -6.40 -20.16 10.39
N GLU A 81 -7.25 -21.09 9.96
CA GLU A 81 -7.83 -22.10 10.87
C GLU A 81 -6.78 -23.06 11.45
N GLN A 82 -5.69 -23.31 10.72
CA GLN A 82 -4.63 -24.26 11.11
C GLN A 82 -3.51 -23.57 11.89
N LEU A 83 -3.11 -22.39 11.45
CA LEU A 83 -1.92 -21.67 11.95
C LEU A 83 -2.26 -20.57 12.98
N GLY A 84 -3.53 -20.18 13.05
CA GLY A 84 -4.00 -19.08 13.86
C GLY A 84 -3.33 -17.75 13.50
N TRP A 85 -3.52 -16.76 14.37
CA TRP A 85 -2.96 -15.42 14.15
C TRP A 85 -1.43 -15.39 14.19
N ARG A 86 -0.77 -16.26 14.98
CA ARG A 86 0.70 -16.29 15.12
C ARG A 86 1.37 -16.76 13.84
N GLY A 87 0.86 -17.81 13.18
CA GLY A 87 1.45 -18.27 11.93
C GLY A 87 1.19 -17.32 10.75
N MET A 88 0.12 -16.51 10.79
CA MET A 88 -0.08 -15.45 9.80
C MET A 88 1.05 -14.39 9.84
N PHE A 89 1.60 -14.09 11.02
CA PHE A 89 2.78 -13.23 11.12
C PHE A 89 4.05 -13.86 10.56
N VAL A 90 4.20 -15.19 10.71
CA VAL A 90 5.33 -15.91 10.13
C VAL A 90 5.24 -15.92 8.60
N ILE A 91 4.04 -16.07 8.04
CA ILE A 91 3.80 -15.93 6.60
C ILE A 91 4.06 -14.49 6.15
N GLY A 92 3.67 -13.50 6.97
CA GLY A 92 3.97 -12.09 6.74
C GLY A 92 5.46 -11.82 6.53
N ALA A 93 6.32 -12.56 7.25
CA ALA A 93 7.78 -12.44 7.15
C ALA A 93 8.38 -13.07 5.88
N ALA A 94 7.59 -13.79 5.07
CA ALA A 94 8.05 -14.45 3.84
C ALA A 94 8.78 -13.55 2.81
N PRO A 95 8.46 -12.24 2.65
CA PRO A 95 9.21 -11.36 1.76
C PRO A 95 10.71 -11.27 2.08
N VAL A 96 11.15 -11.66 3.28
CA VAL A 96 12.58 -11.79 3.61
C VAL A 96 13.30 -12.78 2.68
N LEU A 97 12.59 -13.77 2.17
CA LEU A 97 13.15 -14.77 1.25
C LEU A 97 13.51 -14.17 -0.10
N LEU A 98 12.91 -13.03 -0.46
CA LEU A 98 13.26 -12.28 -1.66
C LEU A 98 14.51 -11.41 -1.46
N LEU A 99 14.99 -11.22 -0.23
CA LEU A 99 16.11 -10.34 0.09
C LEU A 99 17.41 -10.73 -0.64
N PRO A 100 17.81 -12.02 -0.75
CA PRO A 100 18.97 -12.41 -1.54
C PRO A 100 18.80 -12.04 -3.02
N PHE A 101 17.61 -12.28 -3.58
CA PHE A 101 17.31 -11.92 -4.97
C PHE A 101 17.41 -10.42 -5.19
N ILE A 102 16.84 -9.61 -4.29
CA ILE A 102 16.94 -8.15 -4.38
C ILE A 102 18.40 -7.70 -4.23
N TYR A 103 19.17 -8.31 -3.32
CA TYR A 103 20.57 -7.97 -3.12
C TYR A 103 21.45 -8.25 -4.35
N PHE A 104 21.20 -9.34 -5.08
CA PHE A 104 21.99 -9.70 -6.24
C PHE A 104 21.49 -9.12 -7.56
N CYS A 105 20.18 -8.92 -7.72
CA CYS A 105 19.59 -8.46 -8.99
C CYS A 105 19.29 -6.96 -9.06
N VAL A 106 19.21 -6.25 -7.93
CA VAL A 106 18.89 -4.82 -7.93
C VAL A 106 20.18 -4.01 -7.77
N GLU A 107 20.59 -3.37 -8.87
CA GLU A 107 21.69 -2.40 -8.86
C GLU A 107 21.29 -1.12 -8.10
N GLU A 108 22.22 -0.54 -7.36
CA GLU A 108 21.99 0.74 -6.66
C GLU A 108 21.78 1.87 -7.67
N SER A 109 20.86 2.81 -7.36
CA SER A 109 20.54 3.95 -8.24
C SER A 109 21.80 4.67 -8.73
N PRO A 110 21.91 5.01 -10.03
CA PRO A 110 23.04 5.76 -10.57
C PRO A 110 23.18 7.15 -9.91
N VAL A 111 22.08 7.74 -9.44
CA VAL A 111 22.09 9.02 -8.72
C VAL A 111 22.75 8.88 -7.34
N TRP A 112 22.47 7.77 -6.64
CA TRP A 112 23.15 7.44 -5.40
C TRP A 112 24.63 7.14 -5.68
N GLN A 113 24.97 6.32 -6.67
CA GLN A 113 26.37 6.09 -7.00
C GLN A 113 27.14 7.38 -7.31
N ALA A 114 26.53 8.34 -8.03
CA ALA A 114 27.11 9.65 -8.29
C ALA A 114 27.27 10.50 -7.01
N ALA A 115 26.27 10.54 -6.13
CA ALA A 115 26.35 11.26 -4.85
C ALA A 115 27.38 10.65 -3.88
N ARG A 116 27.53 9.31 -3.88
CA ARG A 116 28.55 8.55 -3.13
C ARG A 116 29.95 8.95 -3.58
N GLN A 117 30.16 9.00 -4.90
CA GLN A 117 31.44 9.36 -5.51
C GLN A 117 31.82 10.81 -5.20
N ASN A 118 30.84 11.71 -5.19
CA ASN A 118 31.05 13.12 -4.85
C ASN A 118 31.20 13.41 -3.35
N LYS A 119 31.11 12.40 -2.47
CA LYS A 119 31.08 12.56 -1.00
C LYS A 119 30.06 13.61 -0.53
N GLU A 120 28.98 13.80 -1.27
CA GLU A 120 27.88 14.66 -0.82
C GLU A 120 27.19 13.96 0.34
N SER A 121 27.55 14.33 1.56
CA SER A 121 26.81 13.90 2.73
C SER A 121 25.44 14.54 2.66
N THR A 122 24.44 13.79 2.20
CA THR A 122 23.03 14.19 2.18
C THR A 122 22.51 14.27 3.62
N ALA A 123 22.94 15.30 4.34
CA ALA A 123 22.58 15.48 5.73
C ALA A 123 21.09 15.88 5.78
N LEU A 124 20.26 14.93 6.21
CA LEU A 124 18.82 15.12 6.34
C LEU A 124 18.47 16.25 7.33
N LEU A 125 19.30 16.42 8.37
CA LEU A 125 19.10 17.39 9.45
C LEU A 125 19.15 18.87 8.96
N PRO A 126 20.17 19.32 8.22
CA PRO A 126 20.18 20.65 7.61
C PRO A 126 19.00 20.93 6.67
N VAL A 127 18.65 19.97 5.81
CA VAL A 127 17.54 20.12 4.85
C VAL A 127 16.21 20.24 5.60
N LEU A 128 16.00 19.39 6.60
CA LEU A 128 14.81 19.40 7.45
C LEU A 128 14.70 20.70 8.26
N ARG A 129 15.81 21.24 8.77
CA ARG A 129 15.84 22.53 9.46
C ARG A 129 15.53 23.70 8.52
N SER A 130 16.12 23.70 7.32
CA SER A 130 15.93 24.75 6.33
C SER A 130 14.48 24.79 5.79
N HIS A 131 13.83 23.64 5.68
CA HIS A 131 12.49 23.51 5.06
C HIS A 131 11.42 22.98 6.03
N TRP A 132 11.59 23.16 7.35
CA TRP A 132 10.74 22.51 8.35
C TRP A 132 9.24 22.80 8.19
N LYS A 133 8.87 24.02 7.77
CA LYS A 133 7.47 24.40 7.49
C LYS A 133 6.89 23.64 6.29
N LEU A 134 7.68 23.46 5.23
CA LEU A 134 7.29 22.71 4.05
C LEU A 134 7.19 21.21 4.36
N CYS A 135 8.16 20.67 5.11
CA CYS A 135 8.11 19.29 5.59
C CYS A 135 6.88 19.05 6.47
N LEU A 136 6.59 19.93 7.43
CA LEU A 136 5.40 19.84 8.28
C LEU A 136 4.12 19.88 7.43
N TYR A 137 4.02 20.81 6.48
CA TYR A 137 2.88 20.88 5.57
C TYR A 137 2.70 19.59 4.77
N LEU A 138 3.78 19.05 4.19
CA LEU A 138 3.74 17.79 3.43
C LEU A 138 3.36 16.60 4.30
N VAL A 139 3.87 16.53 5.54
CA VAL A 139 3.53 15.47 6.50
C VAL A 139 2.05 15.54 6.87
N VAL A 140 1.54 16.71 7.24
CA VAL A 140 0.13 16.89 7.58
C VAL A 140 -0.78 16.61 6.39
N LEU A 141 -0.41 17.09 5.20
CA LEU A 141 -1.16 16.85 3.97
C LEU A 141 -1.20 15.35 3.63
N MET A 142 -0.06 14.66 3.66
CA MET A 142 0.02 13.23 3.38
C MET A 142 -0.69 12.40 4.45
N ALA A 143 -0.63 12.81 5.72
CA ALA A 143 -1.36 12.17 6.81
C ALA A 143 -2.87 12.30 6.61
N ALA A 144 -3.38 13.49 6.26
CA ALA A 144 -4.79 13.70 5.97
C ALA A 144 -5.26 12.88 4.77
N PHE A 145 -4.49 12.86 3.68
CA PHE A 145 -4.79 12.05 2.49
C PHE A 145 -4.77 10.55 2.79
N ASN A 146 -3.78 10.07 3.54
CA ASN A 146 -3.72 8.66 3.96
C ASN A 146 -4.90 8.31 4.86
N PHE A 147 -5.23 9.16 5.83
CA PHE A 147 -6.35 8.92 6.73
C PHE A 147 -7.68 8.83 5.98
N PHE A 148 -7.89 9.70 4.99
CA PHE A 148 -9.08 9.67 4.15
C PHE A 148 -9.14 8.41 3.26
N SER A 149 -8.01 8.05 2.61
CA SER A 149 -7.95 6.92 1.69
C SER A 149 -7.98 5.57 2.40
N HIS A 150 -7.16 5.37 3.43
CA HIS A 150 -7.11 4.13 4.20
C HIS A 150 -8.30 4.00 5.14
N GLY A 151 -8.78 5.10 5.73
CA GLY A 151 -9.99 5.08 6.55
C GLY A 151 -11.20 4.58 5.77
N THR A 152 -11.38 5.02 4.53
CA THR A 152 -12.45 4.47 3.68
C THR A 152 -12.18 3.02 3.28
N GLN A 153 -10.98 2.68 2.79
CA GLN A 153 -10.66 1.32 2.34
C GLN A 153 -10.74 0.25 3.44
N ASP A 154 -10.20 0.52 4.62
CA ASP A 154 -10.04 -0.47 5.69
C ASP A 154 -11.33 -0.66 6.52
N LEU A 155 -12.11 0.41 6.69
CA LEU A 155 -13.37 0.34 7.44
C LEU A 155 -14.53 -0.20 6.60
N TYR A 156 -14.44 -0.15 5.26
CA TYR A 156 -15.55 -0.55 4.40
C TYR A 156 -15.96 -2.02 4.54
N PRO A 157 -15.05 -3.01 4.60
CA PRO A 157 -15.43 -4.40 4.88
C PRO A 157 -16.11 -4.56 6.25
N VAL A 158 -15.65 -3.82 7.26
CA VAL A 158 -16.24 -3.83 8.61
C VAL A 158 -17.63 -3.20 8.60
N PHE A 159 -17.80 -2.09 7.89
CA PHE A 159 -19.08 -1.41 7.70
C PHE A 159 -20.11 -2.32 7.02
N LEU A 160 -19.72 -3.01 5.94
CA LEU A 160 -20.57 -3.98 5.26
C LEU A 160 -20.95 -5.18 6.15
N LYS A 161 -20.04 -5.63 7.02
CA LYS A 161 -20.29 -6.74 7.94
C LYS A 161 -21.19 -6.33 9.12
N VAL A 162 -20.93 -5.19 9.75
CA VAL A 162 -21.58 -4.77 11.00
C VAL A 162 -22.90 -4.02 10.74
N GLN A 163 -22.94 -3.12 9.76
CA GLN A 163 -24.13 -2.31 9.51
C GLN A 163 -25.07 -2.93 8.49
N HIS A 164 -24.54 -3.58 7.45
CA HIS A 164 -25.36 -4.24 6.43
C HIS A 164 -25.59 -5.73 6.66
N GLY A 165 -24.95 -6.34 7.67
CA GLY A 165 -25.14 -7.75 8.03
C GLY A 165 -24.74 -8.73 6.93
N PHE A 166 -23.89 -8.32 5.97
CA PHE A 166 -23.51 -9.19 4.86
C PHE A 166 -22.68 -10.39 5.35
N GLU A 167 -22.94 -11.54 4.74
CA GLU A 167 -22.18 -12.76 4.99
C GLU A 167 -20.67 -12.52 4.71
N PRO A 168 -19.74 -13.06 5.54
CA PRO A 168 -18.30 -12.86 5.39
C PRO A 168 -17.77 -13.19 3.98
N LYS A 169 -18.41 -14.15 3.30
CA LYS A 169 -18.09 -14.53 1.92
C LYS A 169 -18.38 -13.40 0.93
N THR A 170 -19.53 -12.74 1.05
CA THR A 170 -19.92 -11.61 0.18
C THR A 170 -19.02 -10.40 0.39
N VAL A 171 -18.68 -10.09 1.64
CA VAL A 171 -17.73 -9.00 1.97
C VAL A 171 -16.35 -9.27 1.37
N SER A 172 -15.88 -10.52 1.44
CA SER A 172 -14.60 -10.92 0.86
C SER A 172 -14.61 -10.81 -0.67
N ILE A 173 -15.70 -11.21 -1.35
CA ILE A 173 -15.86 -11.05 -2.79
C ILE A 173 -15.84 -9.57 -3.19
N ILE A 174 -16.54 -8.70 -2.46
CA ILE A 174 -16.54 -7.25 -2.70
C ILE A 174 -15.13 -6.68 -2.54
N ALA A 175 -14.40 -7.08 -1.50
CA ALA A 175 -13.01 -6.65 -1.29
C ALA A 175 -12.07 -7.12 -2.43
N ILE A 176 -12.24 -8.34 -2.92
CA ILE A 176 -11.47 -8.86 -4.06
C ILE A 176 -11.78 -8.06 -5.33
N CYS A 177 -13.07 -7.84 -5.64
CA CYS A 177 -13.50 -7.03 -6.78
C CYS A 177 -12.95 -5.60 -6.71
N TYR A 178 -12.97 -4.99 -5.52
CA TYR A 178 -12.39 -3.66 -5.29
C TYR A 178 -10.88 -3.62 -5.56
N ASN A 179 -10.13 -4.62 -5.08
CA ASN A 179 -8.68 -4.70 -5.34
C ASN A 179 -8.37 -4.89 -6.83
N ILE A 180 -9.12 -5.73 -7.53
CA ILE A 180 -8.96 -5.93 -8.98
C ILE A 180 -9.28 -4.64 -9.75
N ALA A 181 -10.39 -3.97 -9.39
CA ALA A 181 -10.75 -2.68 -9.99
C ALA A 181 -9.68 -1.61 -9.73
N SER A 182 -9.06 -1.61 -8.55
CA SER A 182 -7.96 -0.71 -8.20
C SER A 182 -6.70 -0.99 -9.03
N ILE A 183 -6.37 -2.26 -9.30
CA ILE A 183 -5.25 -2.64 -10.19
C ILE A 183 -5.52 -2.16 -11.62
N ILE A 184 -6.69 -2.49 -12.18
CA ILE A 184 -7.06 -2.12 -13.55
C ILE A 184 -7.12 -0.59 -13.68
N GLY A 185 -7.76 0.07 -12.71
CA GLY A 185 -7.87 1.52 -12.64
C GLY A 185 -6.50 2.19 -12.54
N GLY A 186 -5.61 1.69 -11.68
CA GLY A 186 -4.25 2.20 -11.51
C GLY A 186 -3.41 2.10 -12.79
N VAL A 187 -3.50 0.98 -13.53
CA VAL A 187 -2.80 0.80 -14.81
C VAL A 187 -3.40 1.68 -15.90
N PHE A 188 -4.73 1.74 -16.01
CA PHE A 188 -5.42 2.53 -17.02
C PHE A 188 -5.23 4.03 -16.79
N PHE A 189 -5.52 4.54 -15.58
CA PHE A 189 -5.30 5.95 -15.24
C PHE A 189 -3.82 6.33 -15.19
N GLY A 190 -2.93 5.41 -14.81
CA GLY A 190 -1.48 5.63 -14.86
C GLY A 190 -0.99 5.92 -16.27
N SER A 191 -1.39 5.07 -17.24
CA SER A 191 -1.04 5.27 -18.65
C SER A 191 -1.75 6.49 -19.28
N LEU A 192 -2.99 6.76 -18.88
CA LEU A 192 -3.75 7.93 -19.33
C LEU A 192 -3.16 9.24 -18.78
N SER A 193 -2.67 9.22 -17.54
CA SER A 193 -2.05 10.39 -16.91
C SER A 193 -0.76 10.81 -17.58
N GLU A 194 -0.01 9.90 -18.20
CA GLU A 194 1.17 10.25 -19.00
C GLU A 194 0.79 10.97 -20.29
N LYS A 195 -0.32 10.57 -20.92
CA LYS A 195 -0.75 11.15 -22.20
C LYS A 195 -1.47 12.50 -22.06
N ILE A 196 -2.27 12.67 -21.01
CA ILE A 196 -3.16 13.85 -20.85
C ILE A 196 -2.58 14.88 -19.85
N GLY A 197 -1.53 14.52 -19.10
CA GLY A 197 -0.91 15.34 -18.07
C GLY A 197 -1.58 15.20 -16.69
N ARG A 198 -0.76 15.16 -15.62
CA ARG A 198 -1.17 14.87 -14.23
C ARG A 198 -2.38 15.66 -13.74
N ARG A 199 -2.45 16.96 -14.06
CA ARG A 199 -3.54 17.84 -13.59
C ARG A 199 -4.90 17.47 -14.19
N LYS A 200 -4.94 17.11 -15.48
CA LYS A 200 -6.18 16.71 -16.16
C LYS A 200 -6.62 15.31 -15.71
N ALA A 201 -5.68 14.39 -15.51
CA ALA A 201 -5.98 13.06 -14.99
C ALA A 201 -6.61 13.10 -13.59
N ILE A 202 -6.09 13.95 -12.69
CA ILE A 202 -6.67 14.14 -11.35
C ILE A 202 -8.10 14.71 -11.44
N MET A 203 -8.34 15.68 -12.32
CA MET A 203 -9.69 16.24 -12.50
C MET A 203 -10.68 15.21 -13.07
N ILE A 204 -10.27 14.39 -14.04
CA ILE A 204 -11.11 13.34 -14.62
C ILE A 204 -11.40 12.24 -13.57
N ALA A 205 -10.41 11.84 -12.78
CA ALA A 205 -10.59 10.89 -11.70
C ALA A 205 -11.54 11.43 -10.62
N ALA A 206 -11.43 12.71 -10.25
CA ALA A 206 -12.33 13.35 -9.29
C ALA A 206 -13.76 13.45 -9.82
N LEU A 207 -13.94 13.77 -11.11
CA LEU A 207 -15.25 13.81 -11.76
C LEU A 207 -15.91 12.43 -11.87
N LEU A 208 -15.12 11.37 -12.07
CA LEU A 208 -15.62 10.00 -12.08
C LEU A 208 -15.87 9.45 -10.67
N ALA A 209 -15.13 9.90 -9.66
CA ALA A 209 -15.35 9.51 -8.28
C ALA A 209 -16.64 10.10 -7.69
N LEU A 210 -17.01 11.32 -8.07
CA LEU A 210 -18.22 12.02 -7.60
C LEU A 210 -19.53 11.20 -7.73
N PRO A 211 -19.85 10.57 -8.88
CA PRO A 211 -21.04 9.72 -9.00
C PRO A 211 -20.87 8.33 -8.37
N VAL A 212 -19.64 7.88 -8.12
CA VAL A 212 -19.36 6.60 -7.45
C VAL A 212 -19.59 6.69 -5.95
N ILE A 213 -19.37 7.86 -5.32
CA ILE A 213 -19.59 8.09 -3.88
C ILE A 213 -21.01 7.75 -3.41
N PRO A 214 -22.10 8.21 -4.06
CA PRO A 214 -23.46 7.83 -3.65
C PRO A 214 -23.76 6.35 -3.92
N LEU A 215 -23.21 5.75 -4.97
CA LEU A 215 -23.26 4.30 -5.16
C LEU A 215 -22.52 3.57 -4.03
N TRP A 216 -21.42 4.11 -3.52
CA TRP A 216 -20.63 3.50 -2.45
C TRP A 216 -21.28 3.64 -1.07
N ALA A 217 -21.94 4.76 -0.81
CA ALA A 217 -22.62 5.06 0.46
C ALA A 217 -24.04 4.46 0.54
N PHE A 218 -24.71 4.25 -0.60
CA PHE A 218 -26.10 3.75 -0.65
C PHE A 218 -26.28 2.41 -1.37
N ALA A 219 -25.23 1.74 -1.85
CA ALA A 219 -25.35 0.38 -2.39
C ALA A 219 -25.56 -0.66 -1.27
N SER A 220 -26.79 -0.74 -0.82
CA SER A 220 -27.37 -1.85 -0.07
C SER A 220 -27.74 -3.02 -0.99
N GLY A 221 -26.83 -3.51 -1.84
CA GLY A 221 -27.17 -4.63 -2.72
C GLY A 221 -26.00 -5.28 -3.46
N SER A 222 -25.73 -6.54 -3.13
CA SER A 222 -24.87 -7.45 -3.91
C SER A 222 -25.44 -7.80 -5.29
N LEU A 223 -26.70 -7.44 -5.60
CA LEU A 223 -27.36 -7.77 -6.86
C LEU A 223 -28.67 -6.98 -7.08
N ALA A 224 -28.80 -5.74 -6.59
CA ALA A 224 -30.03 -4.94 -6.71
C ALA A 224 -30.19 -4.24 -8.09
N LEU A 225 -29.66 -4.87 -9.15
CA LEU A 225 -30.04 -4.67 -10.54
C LEU A 225 -30.51 -6.00 -11.19
N GLY A 226 -30.66 -7.09 -10.42
CA GLY A 226 -30.96 -8.42 -10.95
C GLY A 226 -32.43 -8.87 -10.88
N ARG A 227 -33.26 -8.39 -9.95
CA ARG A 227 -34.69 -8.73 -9.91
C ARG A 227 -35.50 -7.78 -9.03
N GLY A 228 -36.45 -7.10 -9.68
CA GLY A 228 -37.78 -6.74 -9.22
C GLY A 228 -37.98 -6.34 -7.76
N ARG A 229 -38.29 -5.05 -7.57
CA ARG A 229 -39.42 -4.68 -6.71
C ARG A 229 -40.65 -5.47 -7.16
N SER A 230 -41.16 -6.33 -6.29
CA SER A 230 -42.59 -6.66 -6.14
C SER A 230 -42.76 -7.40 -4.82
#